data_AF-A0A2N7PZ54-F1
#
_entry.id   AF-A0A2N7PZ54-F1
#
_cell.length_a   1.000
_cell.length_b   1.000
_cell.length_c   1.000
_cell.angle_alpha   90.00
_cell.angle_beta   90.00
_cell.angle_gamma   90.00
#
_symmetry.space_group_name_H-M   'P 1'
#
loop_
_entity.id
_entity.type
_entity.pdbx_description
1 polymer ?
#
loop_
_entity_poly.entity_id
_entity_poly.type
_entity_poly.pdbx_seq_one_letter_code
_entity_poly.pdbx_strand_id
1 'polypeptide(L)'
;MVTDSVLEKVRAFQSRPLQEIYTIVFLDAMFFKEKRDNQSKDVCLYNIIGINLYGKKDCLSISISETENPKYWLGVLNELKNRGVKDILICSTDGLNGF
;
A
#
# COMPACT_ATOMS: atom_id res chain seq x y z
N MET A 1 -17.85 19.31 -1.92
CA MET A 1 -17.04 19.39 -3.17
C MET A 1 -17.20 18.06 -3.91
N VAL A 2 -17.08 17.98 -5.24
CA VAL A 2 -17.18 16.68 -5.98
C VAL A 2 -16.21 15.62 -5.41
N THR A 3 -15.09 16.07 -4.85
CA THR A 3 -14.06 15.26 -4.19
C THR A 3 -14.55 14.46 -2.97
N ASP A 4 -15.55 14.95 -2.22
CA ASP A 4 -16.02 14.28 -1.00
C ASP A 4 -16.72 12.95 -1.31
N SER A 5 -17.39 12.88 -2.46
CA SER A 5 -18.05 11.64 -2.92
C SER A 5 -17.07 10.51 -3.24
N VAL A 6 -15.79 10.84 -3.47
CA VAL A 6 -14.73 9.86 -3.74
C VAL A 6 -14.13 9.32 -2.43
N LEU A 7 -14.19 10.09 -1.34
CA LEU A 7 -13.63 9.68 -0.05
C LEU A 7 -14.30 8.40 0.48
N GLU A 8 -15.61 8.26 0.31
CA GLU A 8 -16.31 7.03 0.71
C GLU A 8 -15.82 5.82 -0.09
N LYS A 9 -15.58 5.99 -1.39
CA LYS A 9 -15.04 4.91 -2.25
C LYS A 9 -13.60 4.56 -1.88
N VAL A 10 -12.78 5.55 -1.52
CA VAL A 10 -11.42 5.33 -1.03
C VAL A 10 -11.44 4.55 0.28
N ARG A 11 -12.28 4.95 1.23
CA ARG A 11 -12.44 4.23 2.51
C ARG A 11 -12.91 2.80 2.29
N ALA A 12 -13.93 2.61 1.44
CA ALA A 12 -14.43 1.28 1.09
C ALA A 12 -13.34 0.42 0.43
N PHE A 13 -12.50 1.01 -0.43
CA PHE A 13 -11.36 0.33 -1.03
C PHE A 13 -10.31 -0.06 0.02
N GLN A 14 -9.95 0.84 0.93
CA GLN A 14 -8.97 0.58 1.99
C GLN A 14 -9.46 -0.47 3.00
N SER A 15 -10.77 -0.56 3.25
CA SER A 15 -11.34 -1.56 4.16
C SER A 15 -11.79 -2.86 3.49
N ARG A 16 -11.66 -2.99 2.16
CA ARG A 16 -12.18 -4.18 1.46
C ARG A 16 -11.43 -5.44 1.89
N PRO A 17 -12.13 -6.58 2.06
CA PRO A 17 -11.47 -7.85 2.33
C PRO A 17 -10.59 -8.27 1.16
N LEU A 18 -9.49 -8.92 1.47
CA LEU A 18 -8.52 -9.45 0.52
C LEU A 18 -8.59 -10.97 0.47
N GLN A 19 -7.97 -11.57 -0.55
CA GLN A 19 -7.88 -13.02 -0.63
C GLN A 19 -6.89 -13.57 0.40
N GLU A 20 -7.08 -14.83 0.79
CA GLU A 20 -6.27 -15.43 1.84
C GLU A 20 -4.82 -15.68 1.41
N ILE A 21 -4.58 -15.96 0.12
CA ILE A 21 -3.26 -16.33 -0.39
C ILE A 21 -2.94 -15.54 -1.65
N TYR A 22 -1.74 -14.95 -1.69
CA TYR A 22 -1.18 -14.32 -2.87
C TYR A 22 0.12 -15.02 -3.30
N THR A 23 0.27 -15.25 -4.60
CA THR A 23 1.46 -15.89 -5.17
C THR A 23 2.65 -14.94 -5.16
N ILE A 24 2.43 -13.69 -5.56
CA ILE A 24 3.47 -12.66 -5.57
C ILE A 24 2.87 -11.37 -5.02
N VAL A 25 3.58 -10.71 -4.11
CA VAL A 25 3.27 -9.34 -3.69
C VAL A 25 4.46 -8.44 -3.98
N PHE A 26 4.18 -7.33 -4.66
CA PHE A 26 5.13 -6.26 -4.92
C PHE A 26 4.87 -5.13 -3.95
N LEU A 27 5.93 -4.69 -3.27
CA LEU A 27 5.91 -3.56 -2.37
C LEU A 27 6.82 -2.49 -2.96
N ASP A 28 6.19 -1.41 -3.41
CA ASP A 28 6.85 -0.29 -4.08
C ASP A 28 6.63 1.00 -3.29
N ALA A 29 7.62 1.89 -3.33
CA ALA A 29 7.60 3.17 -2.66
C ALA A 29 8.03 4.27 -3.63
N MET A 30 7.16 5.24 -3.87
CA MET A 30 7.43 6.37 -4.76
C MET A 30 7.48 7.68 -3.98
N PHE A 31 8.55 8.45 -4.18
CA PHE A 31 8.68 9.78 -3.60
C PHE A 31 8.11 10.85 -4.54
N PHE A 32 7.27 11.72 -4.00
CA PHE A 32 6.78 12.89 -4.72
C PHE A 32 6.83 14.13 -3.83
N LYS A 33 6.90 15.31 -4.46
CA LYS A 33 6.90 16.59 -3.74
C LYS A 33 5.48 17.09 -3.58
N GLU A 34 5.01 17.13 -2.34
CA GLU A 34 3.77 17.81 -1.99
C GLU A 34 4.08 19.27 -1.64
N LYS A 35 3.37 20.22 -2.27
CA LYS A 35 3.46 21.64 -1.92
C LYS A 35 2.37 21.96 -0.89
N ARG A 36 2.76 22.17 0.36
CA ARG A 36 1.87 22.59 1.45
C ARG A 36 2.41 23.88 2.05
N ASP A 37 1.56 24.90 2.16
CA ASP A 37 1.89 26.21 2.77
C ASP A 37 3.19 26.84 2.23
N ASN A 38 3.34 26.85 0.90
CA ASN A 38 4.49 27.39 0.18
C ASN A 38 5.85 26.67 0.41
N GLN A 39 5.85 25.55 1.14
CA GLN A 39 7.00 24.67 1.31
C GLN A 39 6.78 23.36 0.54
N SER A 40 7.83 22.85 -0.10
CA SER A 40 7.81 21.53 -0.72
C SER A 40 8.30 20.51 0.29
N LYS A 41 7.48 19.51 0.61
CA LYS A 41 7.86 18.36 1.42
C LYS A 41 7.93 17.11 0.55
N ASP A 42 8.95 16.30 0.77
CA ASP A 42 9.02 14.98 0.17
C ASP A 42 8.05 14.06 0.91
N VAL A 43 7.19 13.40 0.15
CA VAL A 43 6.15 12.50 0.65
C VAL A 43 6.34 11.14 -0.02
N CYS A 44 6.20 10.07 0.76
CA CYS A 44 6.36 8.70 0.27
C CYS A 44 4.99 8.05 0.05
N LEU A 45 4.75 7.57 -1.16
CA LEU A 45 3.58 6.79 -1.55
C LEU A 45 3.96 5.30 -1.56
N TYR A 46 3.35 4.53 -0.66
CA TYR A 46 3.47 3.09 -0.62
C TYR A 46 2.38 2.45 -1.47
N ASN A 47 2.77 1.66 -2.47
CA ASN A 47 1.86 0.95 -3.36
C ASN A 47 2.10 -0.56 -3.28
N ILE A 48 1.04 -1.30 -2.95
CA ILE A 48 1.11 -2.75 -2.75
C ILE A 48 0.26 -3.42 -3.81
N ILE A 49 0.88 -4.29 -4.60
CA ILE A 49 0.22 -5.00 -5.68
C ILE A 49 0.40 -6.50 -5.48
N GLY A 50 -0.71 -7.24 -5.47
CA GLY A 50 -0.73 -8.69 -5.35
C GLY A 50 -1.10 -9.38 -6.66
N ILE A 51 -0.51 -10.54 -6.91
CA ILE A 51 -0.96 -11.51 -7.91
C ILE A 51 -1.50 -12.72 -7.15
N ASN A 52 -2.76 -13.05 -7.39
CA ASN A 52 -3.38 -14.20 -6.73
C ASN A 52 -3.04 -15.53 -7.42
N LEU A 53 -3.52 -16.63 -6.85
CA LEU A 53 -3.32 -17.99 -7.37
C LEU A 53 -3.85 -18.21 -8.79
N TYR A 54 -4.73 -17.34 -9.28
CA TYR A 54 -5.28 -17.38 -10.63
C TYR A 54 -4.49 -16.50 -11.62
N GLY A 55 -3.37 -15.91 -11.19
CA GLY A 55 -2.58 -14.99 -12.00
C GLY A 55 -3.20 -13.60 -12.17
N LYS A 56 -4.26 -13.26 -11.43
CA LYS A 56 -4.89 -11.94 -11.50
C LYS A 56 -4.14 -10.94 -10.63
N LYS A 57 -3.70 -9.85 -11.25
CA LYS A 57 -3.10 -8.70 -10.58
C LYS A 57 -4.19 -7.82 -9.94
N ASP A 58 -4.00 -7.40 -8.70
CA ASP A 58 -4.88 -6.50 -7.97
C ASP A 58 -4.08 -5.53 -7.08
N CYS A 59 -4.56 -4.30 -6.92
CA CYS A 59 -3.95 -3.30 -6.05
C CYS A 59 -4.48 -3.47 -4.63
N LEU A 60 -3.65 -3.95 -3.70
CA LEU A 60 -4.09 -4.35 -2.37
C LEU A 60 -4.25 -3.14 -1.45
N SER A 61 -3.26 -2.23 -1.44
CA SER A 61 -3.28 -1.02 -0.61
C SER A 61 -2.48 0.10 -1.28
N ILE A 62 -2.91 1.33 -1.01
CA ILE A 62 -2.18 2.56 -1.34
C ILE A 62 -2.21 3.43 -0.08
N SER A 63 -1.04 3.83 0.39
CA SER A 63 -0.90 4.65 1.60
C SER A 63 0.19 5.70 1.43
N ILE A 64 0.05 6.81 2.16
CA ILE A 64 0.94 7.96 2.09
C ILE A 64 1.56 8.19 3.46
N SER A 65 2.87 8.43 3.50
CA SER A 65 3.60 8.83 4.70
C SER A 65 4.43 10.08 4.43
N GLU A 66 4.50 10.98 5.41
CA GLU A 66 5.36 12.19 5.34
C GLU A 66 6.86 11.88 5.48
N THR A 67 7.24 10.64 5.82
CA THR A 67 8.64 10.23 5.93
C THR A 67 8.78 8.74 5.60
N GLU A 68 9.82 8.38 4.86
CA GLU A 68 10.18 6.98 4.66
C GLU A 68 10.68 6.40 5.97
N ASN A 69 9.94 5.43 6.51
CA ASN A 69 10.35 4.71 7.69
C ASN A 69 10.25 3.21 7.42
N PRO A 70 11.33 2.43 7.60
CA PRO A 70 11.27 0.97 7.48
C PRO A 70 10.15 0.35 8.35
N LYS A 71 9.82 0.97 9.49
CA LYS A 71 8.73 0.54 10.37
C LYS A 71 7.34 0.63 9.72
N TYR A 72 7.19 1.40 8.64
CA TYR A 72 5.92 1.54 7.94
C TYR A 72 5.52 0.25 7.22
N TRP A 73 6.50 -0.52 6.72
CA TRP A 73 6.24 -1.81 6.07
C TRP A 73 5.55 -2.81 7.00
N LEU A 74 5.94 -2.84 8.27
CA LEU A 74 5.25 -3.67 9.26
C LEU A 74 3.79 -3.25 9.45
N GLY A 75 3.50 -1.95 9.41
CA GLY A 75 2.13 -1.43 9.44
C GLY A 75 1.32 -1.90 8.23
N VAL A 76 1.90 -1.79 7.04
CA VAL A 76 1.29 -2.26 5.78
C VAL A 76 1.02 -3.76 5.83
N LEU A 77 1.99 -4.59 6.25
CA LEU A 77 1.81 -6.04 6.35
C LEU A 77 0.72 -6.42 7.37
N ASN A 78 0.65 -5.71 8.51
CA ASN A 78 -0.42 -5.90 9.48
C ASN A 78 -1.79 -5.51 8.91
N GLU A 79 -1.87 -4.45 8.09
CA GLU A 79 -3.11 -4.06 7.41
C GLU A 79 -3.58 -5.18 6.46
N LEU A 80 -2.68 -5.73 5.64
CA LEU A 80 -3.01 -6.84 4.73
C LEU A 80 -3.51 -8.06 5.51
N LYS A 81 -2.83 -8.40 6.61
CA LYS A 81 -3.23 -9.50 7.50
C LYS A 81 -4.62 -9.29 8.09
N ASN A 82 -4.88 -8.10 8.62
CA ASN A 82 -6.18 -7.74 9.20
C ASN A 82 -7.31 -7.76 8.16
N ARG A 83 -6.97 -7.57 6.88
CA ARG A 83 -7.92 -7.63 5.75
C ARG A 83 -8.12 -9.03 5.18
N GLY A 84 -7.46 -10.05 5.75
CA GLY A 84 -7.70 -11.46 5.45
C GLY A 84 -6.55 -12.20 4.77
N VAL A 85 -5.43 -11.52 4.46
CA VAL A 85 -4.25 -12.19 3.90
C VAL A 85 -3.61 -13.08 4.96
N LYS A 86 -3.47 -14.36 4.65
CA LYS A 86 -2.85 -15.37 5.52
C LYS A 86 -1.44 -15.72 5.06
N ASP A 87 -1.20 -15.76 3.75
CA ASP A 87 0.08 -16.19 3.20
C ASP A 87 0.46 -15.48 1.90
N ILE A 88 1.76 -15.28 1.71
CA ILE A 88 2.38 -14.65 0.54
C ILE A 88 3.58 -15.51 0.14
N LEU A 89 3.51 -16.17 -1.02
CA LEU A 89 4.55 -17.11 -1.44
C LEU A 89 5.84 -16.41 -1.86
N ILE A 90 5.73 -15.27 -2.55
CA ILE A 90 6.87 -14.47 -3.00
C ILE A 90 6.59 -13.00 -2.68
N CYS A 91 7.55 -12.37 -2.02
CA CYS A 91 7.54 -10.95 -1.70
C CYS A 91 8.68 -10.28 -2.47
N SER A 92 8.37 -9.27 -3.28
CA SER A 92 9.34 -8.46 -4.00
C SER A 92 9.27 -7.04 -3.48
N THR A 93 10.37 -6.58 -2.91
CA THR A 93 10.52 -5.23 -2.37
C THR A 93 11.64 -4.54 -3.11
N ASP A 94 11.55 -3.22 -3.29
CA ASP A 94 12.75 -2.44 -3.62
C ASP A 94 13.73 -2.52 -2.43
N GLY A 95 15.03 -2.27 -2.65
CA GLY A 95 16.16 -2.51 -1.73
C GLY A 95 16.11 -1.69 -0.44
N LEU A 96 15.08 -1.91 0.37
CA LEU A 96 14.76 -1.20 1.60
C LEU A 96 15.63 -1.73 2.73
N ASN A 97 16.34 -0.83 3.40
CA ASN A 97 17.07 -1.15 4.62
C ASN A 97 16.08 -1.42 5.76
N GLY A 98 15.81 -2.70 6.06
CA GLY A 98 15.04 -3.12 7.25
C GLY A 98 13.80 -3.99 7.02
N PHE A 99 13.73 -4.72 5.91
CA PHE A 99 12.78 -5.83 5.73
C PHE A 99 13.33 -7.12 6.35
#